data_AF-A0A4U8V8R7-F1
#
_entry.id   AF-A0A4U8V8R7-F1
#
_cell.length_a   1.000
_cell.length_b   1.000
_cell.length_c   1.000
_cell.angle_alpha   90.00
_cell.angle_beta   90.00
_cell.angle_gamma   90.00
#
_symmetry.space_group_name_H-M   'P 1'
#
loop_
_entity.id
_entity.type
_entity.pdbx_description
1 polymer ?
#
loop_
_entity_poly.entity_id
_entity_poly.type
_entity_poly.pdbx_seq_one_letter_code
_entity_poly.pdbx_strand_id
1 'polypeptide(L)' 'MARIHEDATRHGIAELTSHVSLTAEPFFRHYGFEVTHRRYPVRNGVTLEYARMRKVLRGSAIPCVPG' A
#
# COMPACT_ATOMS: atom_id res chain seq x y z
N MET A 1 -9.72 0.80 8.60
CA MET A 1 -8.34 0.26 8.53
C MET A 1 -8.14 -0.97 9.40
N ALA A 2 -8.62 -1.00 10.65
CA ALA A 2 -8.54 -2.16 11.54
C ALA A 2 -9.11 -3.46 10.91
N ARG A 3 -10.33 -3.42 10.37
CA ARG A 3 -10.98 -4.58 9.75
C ARG A 3 -10.19 -5.20 8.58
N ILE A 4 -9.58 -4.37 7.73
CA ILE A 4 -8.77 -4.84 6.59
C ILE A 4 -7.50 -5.53 7.09
N HIS A 5 -6.86 -5.01 8.14
CA HIS A 5 -5.69 -5.65 8.74
C HIS A 5 -6.05 -6.97 9.43
N GLU A 6 -7.19 -7.04 10.11
CA GLU A 6 -7.68 -8.27 10.74
C GLU A 6 -7.99 -9.34 9.69
N ASP A 7 -8.73 -8.99 8.62
CA ASP A 7 -9.04 -9.92 7.55
C ASP A 7 -7.76 -10.39 6.85
N ALA A 8 -6.83 -9.47 6.55
CA ALA A 8 -5.55 -9.83 5.95
C ALA A 8 -4.73 -10.80 6.82
N THR A 9 -4.77 -10.62 8.14
CA THR A 9 -4.14 -11.55 9.09
C THR A 9 -4.84 -12.91 9.08
N ARG A 10 -6.18 -12.94 9.09
CA ARG A 10 -6.98 -14.19 9.00
C ARG A 10 -6.71 -14.97 7.72
N HIS A 11 -6.48 -14.26 6.62
CA HIS A 11 -6.19 -14.84 5.30
C HIS A 11 -4.70 -15.11 5.05
N GLY A 12 -3.82 -14.87 6.02
CA GLY A 12 -2.37 -15.10 5.88
C GLY A 12 -1.70 -14.19 4.85
N ILE A 13 -2.29 -13.03 4.56
CA ILE A 13 -1.77 -12.06 3.59
C ILE A 13 -0.51 -11.40 4.17
N ALA A 14 0.60 -11.50 3.42
CA ALA A 14 1.90 -10.99 3.83
C ALA A 14 2.05 -9.48 3.66
N GLU A 15 1.33 -8.90 2.70
CA GLU A 15 1.47 -7.50 2.34
C GLU A 15 0.16 -6.91 1.82
N LEU A 16 -0.03 -5.63 2.11
CA LEU A 16 -1.11 -4.83 1.57
C LEU A 16 -0.53 -3.78 0.65
N THR A 17 -1.10 -3.64 -0.54
CA THR A 17 -0.76 -2.56 -1.47
C THR A 17 -1.99 -1.72 -1.79
N SER A 18 -1.81 -0.40 -1.92
CA SER A 18 -2.88 0.52 -2.27
C SER A 18 -2.38 1.62 -3.21
N HIS A 19 -3.25 2.10 -4.10
CA HIS A 19 -2.99 3.29 -4.92
C HIS A 19 -3.77 4.45 -4.29
N VAL A 20 -3.06 5.48 -3.86
CA VAL A 20 -3.62 6.58 -3.06
C VAL A 20 -3.33 7.92 -3.72
N SER A 21 -4.22 8.88 -3.57
CA SER A 21 -3.96 10.26 -4.00
C SER A 21 -2.93 10.94 -3.11
N LEU A 22 -2.31 12.03 -3.60
CA LEU A 22 -1.39 12.86 -2.83
C LEU A 22 -1.97 13.26 -1.45
N THR A 23 -3.23 13.67 -1.41
CA THR A 23 -3.89 14.11 -0.16
C THR A 23 -4.17 12.96 0.81
N ALA A 24 -4.29 11.73 0.32
CA ALA A 24 -4.51 10.55 1.14
C ALA A 24 -3.20 9.94 1.67
N GLU A 25 -2.06 10.22 1.03
CA GLU A 25 -0.75 9.73 1.47
C GLU A 25 -0.48 9.88 2.99
N PRO A 26 -0.67 11.06 3.62
CA PRO A 26 -0.41 11.23 5.05
C PRO A 26 -1.27 10.31 5.92
N PHE A 27 -2.51 10.02 5.51
CA PHE A 27 -3.36 9.05 6.20
C PHE A 27 -2.76 7.64 6.14
N PHE A 28 -2.32 7.18 4.96
CA PHE A 28 -1.72 5.86 4.81
C PHE A 28 -0.35 5.75 5.51
N ARG A 29 0.46 6.82 5.48
CA ARG A 29 1.72 6.92 6.22
C ARG A 29 1.49 6.74 7.72
N HIS A 30 0.44 7.35 8.27
CA HIS A 30 0.07 7.20 9.68
C HIS A 30 -0.22 5.73 10.06
N TYR A 31 -0.80 4.94 9.14
CA TYR A 31 -1.04 3.50 9.36
C TYR A 31 0.17 2.59 9.07
N GLY A 32 1.33 3.16 8.75
CA GLY A 32 2.56 2.41 8.48
C GLY A 32 2.68 1.90 7.05
N PHE A 33 2.00 2.53 6.09
CA PHE A 33 2.25 2.29 4.67
C PHE A 33 3.43 3.15 4.18
N GLU A 34 4.23 2.57 3.30
CA GLU A 34 5.38 3.20 2.67
C GLU A 34 5.14 3.39 1.19
N VAL A 35 5.59 4.51 0.63
CA VAL A 35 5.47 4.78 -0.81
C VAL A 35 6.47 3.92 -1.57
N THR A 36 5.99 3.06 -2.45
CA THR A 36 6.84 2.24 -3.34
C THR A 36 7.02 2.87 -4.71
N HIS A 37 6.03 3.64 -5.18
CA HIS A 37 6.10 4.25 -6.50
C HIS A 37 5.19 5.48 -6.57
N ARG A 38 5.68 6.61 -7.08
CA ARG A 38 4.85 7.80 -7.37
C ARG A 38 4.60 7.89 -8.87
N ARG A 39 3.38 8.28 -9.24
CA ARG A 39 2.99 8.54 -10.63
C ARG A 39 2.28 9.88 -10.75
N TYR A 40 2.57 10.57 -11.84
CA TYR A 40 2.02 11.89 -12.18
C TYR A 40 1.37 11.90 -13.56
N PRO A 41 0.43 10.99 -13.89
CA PRO A 41 -0.22 11.06 -15.19
C PRO A 41 -1.17 12.24 -15.29
N VAL A 42 -1.20 12.80 -16.48
CA VAL A 42 -2.20 13.79 -16.87
C VAL A 42 -3.40 13.03 -17.45
N ARG A 43 -4.59 13.20 -16.86
CA ARG A 43 -5.86 12.70 -17.39
C ARG A 43 -6.80 13.87 -17.64
N ASN A 44 -7.30 14.00 -18.86
CA ASN A 44 -8.18 15.09 -19.27
C ASN A 44 -7.62 16.50 -18.94
N GLY A 45 -6.30 16.68 -19.05
CA GLY A 45 -5.62 17.93 -18.70
C GLY A 45 -5.40 18.16 -17.19
N VAL A 46 -5.83 17.24 -16.32
CA VAL A 46 -5.61 17.29 -14.88
C VAL A 46 -4.46 16.36 -14.49
N THR A 47 -3.42 16.89 -13.85
CA THR A 47 -2.34 16.08 -13.27
C THR A 47 -2.88 15.40 -12.02
N LEU A 48 -3.03 14.08 -12.09
CA LEU A 48 -3.42 13.30 -10.92
C LEU A 48 -2.16 12.66 -10.35
N GLU A 49 -1.73 13.15 -9.18
CA GLU A 49 -0.66 12.49 -8.43
C GLU A 49 -1.25 11.34 -7.62
N TYR A 50 -0.76 10.14 -7.91
CA TYR A 50 -1.04 8.97 -7.09
C TYR A 50 0.24 8.22 -6.71
N ALA A 51 0.29 7.86 -5.44
CA ALA A 51 1.32 7.03 -4.85
C ALA A 51 0.81 5.59 -4.71
N ARG A 52 1.57 4.64 -5.24
CA ARG A 52 1.46 3.24 -4.82
C ARG A 52 2.16 3.12 -3.48
N MET A 53 1.43 2.63 -2.49
CA MET A 53 1.94 2.40 -1.14
C MET A 53 1.80 0.94 -0.74
N ARG A 54 2.72 0.46 0.08
CA ARG A 54 2.77 -0.92 0.58
C ARG A 54 2.92 -0.93 2.10
N LYS A 55 2.31 -1.90 2.76
CA LYS A 55 2.53 -2.23 4.16
C LYS A 55 2.76 -3.73 4.31
N VAL A 56 3.86 -4.11 4.94
CA VAL A 56 4.14 -5.50 5.29
C VAL A 56 3.39 -5.84 6.57
N LEU A 57 2.59 -6.90 6.53
CA LEU A 57 1.94 -7.43 7.73
C LEU A 57 2.90 -8.43 8.35
N ARG A 58 3.37 -8.13 9.58
CA ARG A 58 4.25 -9.04 10.34
C ARG A 58 3.44 -10.27 10.79
N GLY A 59 3.23 -11.18 9.85
CA GLY A 59 2.55 -12.46 10.02
C GLY A 59 2.91 -13.48 8.93
N SER A 60 3.68 -13.08 7.93
CA SER A 60 4.11 -13.97 6.85
C SER A 60 5.55 -13.63 6.46
N ALA A 61 6.48 -14.12 7.27
CA ALA A 61 7.84 -14.36 6.78
C ALA A 61 7.76 -15.58 5.86
N ILE A 62 7.34 -15.40 4.60
CA ILE A 62 7.67 -16.36 3.57
C ILE A 62 9.09 -15.96 3.13
N PRO A 63 10.15 -16.70 3.53
CA PRO A 63 11.45 -16.46 2.93
C PRO A 63 11.31 -16.69 1.42
N CYS A 64 11.54 -15.64 0.65
CA CYS A 64 11.73 -15.74 -0.79
C CYS A 64 12.92 -16.67 -1.02
N VAL A 65 12.66 -17.91 -1.42
CA VAL A 65 13.69 -18.82 -1.92
C VAL A 65 13.94 -18.46 -3.39
N PRO A 66 15.15 -17.98 -3.76
CA PRO A 66 15.49 -17.85 -5.17
C PRO A 66 15.65 -19.26 -5.76
N GLY A 67 14.91 -19.53 -6.84
CA GLY A 67 15.11 -20.68 -7.73
C GLY A 67 15.92 -20.29 -8.94
#